data_AF-A0A3C0U8V7-F1
#
_entry.id   AF-A0A3C0U8V7-F1
#
_cell.length_a   1.000
_cell.length_b   1.000
_cell.length_c   1.000
_cell.angle_alpha   90.00
_cell.angle_beta   90.00
_cell.angle_gamma   90.00
#
_symmetry.space_group_name_H-M   'P 1'
#
loop_
_entity.id
_entity.type
_entity.pdbx_description
1 polymer ?
#
loop_
_entity_poly.entity_id
_entity_poly.type
_entity_poly.pdbx_seq_one_letter_code
_entity_poly.pdbx_strand_id
1 'polypeptide(L)'
;AEALSTVKIPGRIEQIRTSPTIILDGGHNVNAAESLRAAIEENYDFQQLVGVVAMMADKQVEEYLGVLEPLLSQVVVTENSWRDRVMPAEDLKKIAERVFGPERVTCVPELPDAIQEAVNMVDADDELGVGYGHGVLICGSFTTAGDARLMLEEKVNPDLKKPKAERVFQEAVEPEPRKQEDEADIDFESDANPDFDINDFGSVGPDDDVDSADGTGDADETDGSGNVESDAETSMNA
;
A
#
# COMPACT_ATOMS: atom_id res chain seq x y z
N ALA A 1 -19.03 -28.78 21.82
CA ALA A 1 -18.36 -27.47 21.77
C ALA A 1 -17.96 -27.05 20.35
N GLU A 2 -17.85 -27.98 19.38
CA GLU A 2 -17.44 -27.68 17.99
C GLU A 2 -18.42 -26.83 17.15
N ALA A 3 -19.70 -26.72 17.54
CA ALA A 3 -20.68 -25.96 16.77
C ALA A 3 -20.55 -24.43 16.92
N LEU A 4 -19.83 -23.94 17.93
CA LEU A 4 -19.64 -22.49 18.15
C LEU A 4 -18.34 -21.97 17.52
N SER A 5 -17.36 -22.83 17.22
CA SER A 5 -16.07 -22.41 16.64
C SER A 5 -16.14 -22.03 15.16
N THR A 6 -17.26 -22.32 14.49
CA THR A 6 -17.46 -22.07 13.06
C THR A 6 -18.49 -20.98 12.77
N VAL A 7 -19.09 -20.39 13.81
CA VAL A 7 -20.07 -19.32 13.64
C VAL A 7 -19.33 -18.02 13.32
N LYS A 8 -19.30 -17.64 12.04
CA LYS A 8 -18.98 -16.27 11.63
C LYS A 8 -20.27 -15.45 11.67
N ILE A 9 -20.24 -14.32 12.36
CA ILE A 9 -21.33 -13.34 12.33
C ILE A 9 -20.91 -12.22 11.38
N PRO A 10 -21.47 -12.13 10.16
CA PRO A 10 -21.13 -11.08 9.23
C PRO A 10 -21.33 -9.69 9.85
N GLY A 11 -20.35 -8.80 9.70
CA GLY A 11 -20.39 -7.43 10.20
C GLY A 11 -20.32 -7.29 11.73
N ARG A 12 -19.74 -8.26 12.44
CA ARG A 12 -19.40 -8.18 13.87
C ARG A 12 -17.95 -8.55 14.09
N ILE A 13 -17.10 -7.54 14.23
CA ILE A 13 -15.64 -7.69 14.34
C ILE A 13 -15.15 -8.69 13.26
N GLU A 14 -15.62 -8.49 12.03
CA GLU A 14 -15.33 -9.37 10.89
C GLU A 14 -14.05 -8.89 10.22
N GLN A 15 -12.97 -9.66 10.34
CA GLN A 15 -11.74 -9.40 9.60
C GLN A 15 -11.89 -9.86 8.13
N ILE A 16 -11.77 -8.93 7.19
CA ILE A 16 -11.90 -9.19 5.74
C ILE A 16 -10.54 -9.26 5.03
N ARG A 17 -9.52 -8.55 5.53
CA ARG A 17 -8.16 -8.58 5.00
C ARG A 17 -7.12 -8.65 6.11
N THR A 18 -5.91 -9.09 5.77
CA THR A 18 -4.80 -9.27 6.73
C THR A 18 -3.64 -8.30 6.52
N SER A 19 -3.45 -7.73 5.32
CA SER A 19 -2.38 -6.77 5.02
C SER A 19 -2.88 -5.65 4.09
N PRO A 20 -3.12 -4.44 4.60
CA PRO A 20 -3.29 -4.13 6.03
C PRO A 20 -4.50 -4.89 6.61
N THR A 21 -4.54 -5.06 7.93
CA THR A 21 -5.68 -5.75 8.56
C THR A 21 -6.92 -4.87 8.49
N ILE A 22 -7.99 -5.33 7.82
CA ILE A 22 -9.26 -4.58 7.73
C ILE A 22 -10.34 -5.30 8.50
N ILE A 23 -10.94 -4.62 9.47
CA ILE A 23 -11.98 -5.13 10.36
C ILE A 23 -13.27 -4.34 10.13
N LEU A 24 -14.40 -5.06 10.03
CA LEU A 24 -15.73 -4.47 9.93
C LEU A 24 -16.53 -4.68 11.21
N ASP A 25 -17.19 -3.62 11.68
CA ASP A 25 -18.16 -3.73 12.76
C ASP A 25 -19.42 -2.87 12.55
N GLY A 26 -20.59 -3.48 12.70
CA GLY A 26 -21.89 -2.81 12.57
C GLY A 26 -22.42 -2.16 13.86
N GLY A 27 -21.65 -2.20 14.94
CA GLY A 27 -21.96 -1.56 16.21
C GLY A 27 -22.12 -0.05 16.05
N HIS A 28 -23.21 0.49 16.60
CA HIS A 28 -23.62 1.88 16.41
C HIS A 28 -24.16 2.53 17.71
N ASN A 29 -23.85 1.91 18.85
CA ASN A 29 -24.22 2.39 20.18
C ASN A 29 -23.03 2.23 21.13
N VAL A 30 -23.06 2.93 22.26
CA VAL A 30 -21.93 3.01 23.20
C VAL A 30 -21.52 1.63 23.71
N ASN A 31 -22.46 0.78 24.11
CA ASN A 31 -22.16 -0.59 24.57
C ASN A 31 -21.50 -1.45 23.47
N ALA A 32 -21.88 -1.25 22.22
CA ALA A 32 -21.25 -1.91 21.08
C ALA A 32 -19.83 -1.39 20.86
N ALA A 33 -19.58 -0.09 21.03
CA ALA A 33 -18.23 0.48 20.99
C ALA A 33 -17.34 -0.07 22.11
N GLU A 34 -17.87 -0.21 23.33
CA GLU A 34 -17.13 -0.79 24.46
C GLU A 34 -16.76 -2.24 24.19
N SER A 35 -17.71 -3.02 23.68
CA SER A 35 -17.48 -4.42 23.29
C SER A 35 -16.48 -4.52 22.14
N LEU A 36 -16.56 -3.63 21.15
CA LEU A 36 -15.63 -3.55 20.02
C LEU A 36 -14.22 -3.24 20.52
N ARG A 37 -14.07 -2.21 21.35
CA ARG A 37 -12.78 -1.83 21.94
C ARG A 37 -12.15 -2.98 22.69
N ALA A 38 -12.89 -3.62 23.60
CA ALA A 38 -12.38 -4.75 24.38
C ALA A 38 -11.92 -5.88 23.46
N ALA A 39 -12.70 -6.20 22.43
CA ALA A 39 -12.33 -7.24 21.48
C ALA A 39 -11.08 -6.89 20.66
N ILE A 40 -10.89 -5.63 20.26
CA ILE A 40 -9.68 -5.22 19.55
C ILE A 40 -8.46 -5.31 20.48
N GLU A 41 -8.55 -4.75 21.69
CA GLU A 41 -7.46 -4.77 22.68
C GLU A 41 -7.07 -6.20 23.10
N GLU A 42 -8.01 -7.15 23.14
CA GLU A 42 -7.75 -8.54 23.51
C GLU A 42 -7.15 -9.40 22.39
N ASN A 43 -7.49 -9.11 21.12
CA ASN A 43 -7.20 -10.01 20.00
C ASN A 43 -6.18 -9.46 19.00
N TYR A 44 -5.88 -8.17 19.03
CA TYR A 44 -5.01 -7.50 18.08
C TYR A 44 -3.98 -6.62 18.78
N ASP A 45 -2.76 -6.59 18.24
CA ASP A 45 -1.67 -5.73 18.69
C ASP A 45 -1.35 -4.71 17.59
N PHE A 46 -2.21 -3.68 17.50
CA PHE A 46 -2.03 -2.61 16.52
C PHE A 46 -1.07 -1.54 17.06
N GLN A 47 -0.02 -1.26 16.30
CA GLN A 47 0.80 -0.07 16.48
C GLN A 47 0.05 1.17 15.96
N GLN A 48 -0.71 0.98 14.87
CA GLN A 48 -1.54 2.01 14.28
C GLN A 48 -2.89 1.43 13.84
N LEU A 49 -3.99 2.10 14.23
CA LEU A 49 -5.35 1.74 13.81
C LEU A 49 -6.09 2.98 13.33
N VAL A 50 -6.46 2.99 12.05
CA VAL A 50 -7.24 4.08 11.44
C VAL A 50 -8.71 3.70 11.38
N GLY A 51 -9.58 4.54 11.91
CA GLY A 51 -11.02 4.33 11.90
C GLY A 51 -11.70 4.96 10.69
N VAL A 52 -12.47 4.20 9.91
CA VAL A 52 -13.41 4.74 8.91
C VAL A 52 -14.80 4.70 9.52
N VAL A 53 -15.38 5.87 9.80
CA VAL A 53 -16.59 5.98 10.61
C VAL A 53 -17.71 6.68 9.84
N ALA A 54 -18.86 6.01 9.79
CA ALA A 54 -20.12 6.62 9.36
C ALA A 54 -21.25 6.20 10.31
N MET A 55 -21.89 7.19 10.93
CA MET A 55 -22.94 6.99 11.93
C MET A 55 -24.26 7.63 11.53
N MET A 56 -25.35 7.10 12.07
CA MET A 56 -26.69 7.66 11.88
C MET A 56 -26.87 8.88 12.79
N ALA A 57 -27.60 9.90 12.32
CA ALA A 57 -27.79 11.16 13.06
C ALA A 57 -28.58 11.02 14.37
N ASP A 58 -29.30 9.91 14.55
CA ASP A 58 -30.15 9.63 15.72
C ASP A 58 -29.41 8.92 16.88
N LYS A 59 -28.08 8.80 16.81
CA LYS A 59 -27.25 8.05 17.77
C LYS A 59 -26.43 8.95 18.69
N GLN A 60 -25.93 8.34 19.78
CA GLN A 60 -24.95 8.93 20.71
C GLN A 60 -23.56 8.95 20.07
N VAL A 61 -23.37 9.80 19.06
CA VAL A 61 -22.16 9.83 18.21
C VAL A 61 -20.93 10.26 19.02
N GLU A 62 -21.05 11.32 19.82
CA GLU A 62 -19.93 11.85 20.60
C GLU A 62 -19.45 10.83 21.64
N GLU A 63 -20.37 10.20 22.36
CA GLU A 63 -20.03 9.16 23.34
C GLU A 63 -19.47 7.91 22.68
N TYR A 64 -20.02 7.49 21.53
CA TYR A 64 -19.49 6.36 20.76
C TYR A 64 -18.05 6.60 20.33
N LEU A 65 -17.78 7.79 19.76
CA LEU A 65 -16.44 8.21 19.35
C LEU A 65 -15.48 8.30 20.54
N GLY A 66 -15.95 8.80 21.70
CA GLY A 66 -15.14 8.89 22.92
C GLY A 66 -14.70 7.53 23.46
N VAL A 67 -15.48 6.46 23.25
CA VAL A 67 -15.06 5.11 23.62
C VAL A 67 -13.92 4.60 22.72
N LEU A 68 -13.97 4.93 21.43
CA LEU A 68 -12.98 4.50 20.44
C LEU A 68 -11.74 5.40 20.39
N GLU A 69 -11.80 6.60 20.99
CA GLU A 69 -10.73 7.59 20.97
C GLU A 69 -9.36 7.05 21.41
N PRO A 70 -9.25 6.26 22.49
CA PRO A 70 -7.96 5.74 22.94
C PRO A 70 -7.38 4.66 22.02
N LEU A 71 -8.21 4.09 21.14
CA LEU A 71 -7.85 2.97 20.28
C LEU A 71 -7.45 3.44 18.87
N LEU A 72 -8.06 4.51 18.37
CA LEU A 72 -7.87 4.97 17.00
C LEU A 72 -6.80 6.07 16.92
N SER A 73 -5.77 5.81 16.14
CA SER A 73 -4.68 6.75 15.87
C SER A 73 -5.16 7.92 15.01
N GLN A 74 -6.03 7.65 14.03
CA GLN A 74 -6.66 8.65 13.17
C GLN A 74 -8.09 8.20 12.79
N VAL A 75 -8.91 9.14 12.38
CA VAL A 75 -10.30 8.90 11.97
C VAL A 75 -10.60 9.55 10.62
N VAL A 76 -11.10 8.75 9.69
CA VAL A 76 -11.71 9.21 8.45
C VAL A 76 -13.22 9.13 8.61
N VAL A 77 -13.88 10.29 8.63
CA VAL A 77 -15.34 10.37 8.67
C VAL A 77 -15.91 10.34 7.26
N THR A 78 -16.97 9.54 7.06
CA THR A 78 -17.59 9.31 5.75
C THR A 78 -19.11 9.19 5.88
N GLU A 79 -19.78 9.07 4.74
CA GLU A 79 -21.19 8.71 4.64
C GLU A 79 -21.34 7.29 4.11
N ASN A 80 -22.49 6.66 4.37
CA ASN A 80 -22.85 5.36 3.80
C ASN A 80 -23.94 5.51 2.73
N SER A 81 -24.36 4.39 2.13
CA SER A 81 -25.38 4.40 1.07
C SER A 81 -26.73 4.99 1.49
N TRP A 82 -27.03 5.08 2.79
CA TRP A 82 -28.32 5.56 3.32
C TRP A 82 -28.29 7.07 3.65
N ARG A 83 -28.07 7.88 2.60
CA ARG A 83 -27.87 9.34 2.68
C ARG A 83 -28.95 10.11 3.46
N ASP A 84 -30.20 9.65 3.43
CA ASP A 84 -31.31 10.31 4.13
C ASP A 84 -31.27 10.17 5.66
N ARG A 85 -30.52 9.20 6.18
CA ARG A 85 -30.49 8.88 7.63
C ARG A 85 -29.10 8.94 8.24
N VAL A 86 -28.06 8.77 7.43
CA VAL A 86 -26.68 8.94 7.86
C VAL A 86 -26.45 10.41 8.23
N MET A 87 -25.60 10.64 9.23
CA MET A 87 -25.13 11.98 9.53
C MET A 87 -24.24 12.45 8.36
N PRO A 88 -24.42 13.69 7.85
CA PRO A 88 -23.51 14.24 6.85
C PRO A 88 -22.06 14.22 7.34
N ALA A 89 -21.10 13.90 6.47
CA ALA A 89 -19.70 13.73 6.87
C ALA A 89 -19.14 15.00 7.52
N GLU A 90 -19.53 16.18 7.03
CA GLU A 90 -19.12 17.48 7.60
C GLU A 90 -19.64 17.72 9.02
N ASP A 91 -20.82 17.20 9.35
CA ASP A 91 -21.37 17.31 10.71
C ASP A 91 -20.74 16.29 11.65
N LEU A 92 -20.50 15.07 11.15
CA LEU A 92 -19.75 14.03 11.87
C LEU A 92 -18.32 14.51 12.16
N LYS A 93 -17.68 15.18 11.20
CA LYS A 93 -16.35 15.77 11.33
C LYS A 93 -16.29 16.71 12.53
N LYS A 94 -17.22 17.65 12.64
CA LYS A 94 -17.25 18.63 13.75
C LYS A 94 -17.36 17.97 15.12
N ILE A 95 -18.03 16.81 15.21
CA ILE A 95 -18.13 16.04 16.47
C ILE A 95 -16.82 15.30 16.70
N ALA A 96 -16.30 14.62 15.68
CA ALA A 96 -15.04 13.89 15.75
C ALA A 96 -13.86 14.81 16.13
N GLU A 97 -13.77 16.01 15.55
CA GLU A 97 -12.73 17.00 15.88
C GLU A 97 -12.74 17.42 17.36
N ARG A 98 -13.89 17.40 18.03
CA ARG A 98 -13.98 17.71 19.48
C ARG A 98 -13.47 16.57 20.34
N VAL A 99 -13.62 15.34 19.87
CA VAL A 99 -13.22 14.12 20.59
C VAL A 99 -11.76 13.79 20.33
N PHE A 100 -11.34 13.78 19.07
CA PHE A 100 -10.02 13.35 18.62
C PHE A 100 -9.04 14.53 18.46
N GLY A 101 -9.50 15.75 18.30
CA GLY A 101 -8.68 16.87 17.85
C GLY A 101 -8.66 16.99 16.32
N PRO A 102 -8.53 18.21 15.78
CA PRO A 102 -8.63 18.49 14.35
C PRO A 102 -7.52 17.86 13.50
N GLU A 103 -6.37 17.57 14.09
CA GLU A 103 -5.20 17.00 13.42
C GLU A 103 -5.34 15.50 13.11
N ARG A 104 -6.25 14.80 13.80
CA ARG A 104 -6.48 13.35 13.63
C ARG A 104 -7.72 13.01 12.81
N VAL A 105 -8.45 14.01 12.31
CA VAL A 105 -9.74 13.83 11.66
C VAL A 105 -9.72 14.29 10.21
N THR A 106 -10.00 13.36 9.31
CA THR A 106 -10.12 13.62 7.87
C THR A 106 -11.56 13.38 7.41
N CYS A 107 -12.09 14.26 6.56
CA CYS A 107 -13.45 14.14 6.02
C CYS A 107 -13.39 13.69 4.57
N VAL A 108 -13.97 12.52 4.28
CA VAL A 108 -14.10 11.98 2.92
C VAL A 108 -15.53 11.47 2.76
N PRO A 109 -16.42 12.19 2.05
CA PRO A 109 -17.85 11.84 2.01
C PRO A 109 -18.18 10.50 1.35
N GLU A 110 -17.34 10.04 0.41
CA GLU A 110 -17.55 8.80 -0.33
C GLU A 110 -16.83 7.64 0.36
N LEU A 111 -17.58 6.60 0.76
CA LEU A 111 -17.05 5.44 1.48
C LEU A 111 -15.86 4.75 0.77
N PRO A 112 -15.88 4.50 -0.56
CA PRO A 112 -14.74 3.89 -1.24
C PRO A 112 -13.46 4.72 -1.09
N ASP A 113 -13.57 6.03 -1.26
CA ASP A 113 -12.44 6.96 -1.16
C ASP A 113 -11.97 7.05 0.29
N ALA A 114 -12.88 7.03 1.26
CA ALA A 114 -12.56 7.03 2.69
C ALA A 114 -11.78 5.78 3.12
N ILE A 115 -12.16 4.60 2.59
CA ILE A 115 -11.43 3.35 2.82
C ILE A 115 -10.04 3.44 2.20
N GLN A 116 -9.94 3.93 0.96
CA GLN A 116 -8.64 4.09 0.31
C GLN A 116 -7.73 5.05 1.06
N GLU A 117 -8.27 6.17 1.54
CA GLU A 117 -7.53 7.14 2.33
C GLU A 117 -7.01 6.53 3.64
N ALA A 118 -7.85 5.78 4.36
CA ALA A 118 -7.42 5.07 5.56
C ALA A 118 -6.33 4.02 5.26
N VAL A 119 -6.42 3.32 4.13
CA VAL A 119 -5.36 2.39 3.68
C VAL A 119 -4.06 3.15 3.38
N ASN A 120 -4.13 4.28 2.68
CA ASN A 120 -2.95 5.10 2.39
C ASN A 120 -2.27 5.60 3.68
N MET A 121 -3.06 5.99 4.69
CA MET A 121 -2.54 6.43 5.99
C MET A 121 -1.77 5.32 6.71
N VAL A 122 -2.28 4.08 6.67
CA VAL A 122 -1.60 2.95 7.31
C VAL A 122 -0.37 2.49 6.54
N ASP A 123 -0.42 2.52 5.21
CA ASP A 123 0.72 2.15 4.37
C ASP A 123 1.85 3.18 4.45
N ALA A 124 1.53 4.46 4.66
CA ALA A 124 2.53 5.53 4.81
C ALA A 124 3.34 5.43 6.11
N ASP A 125 2.76 4.85 7.17
CA ASP A 125 3.40 4.65 8.47
C ASP A 125 4.14 3.30 8.55
N ASP A 126 3.85 2.37 7.62
CA ASP A 126 4.49 1.05 7.55
C ASP A 126 5.89 1.12 6.92
N GLU A 127 6.88 1.55 7.71
CA GLU A 127 8.29 1.63 7.30
C GLU A 127 8.86 0.29 6.79
N LEU A 128 8.31 -0.84 7.25
CA LEU A 128 8.77 -2.19 6.90
C LEU A 128 8.06 -2.77 5.67
N GLY A 129 6.94 -2.20 5.25
CA GLY A 129 6.12 -2.65 4.10
C GLY A 129 5.53 -4.06 4.27
N VAL A 130 5.44 -4.56 5.51
CA VAL A 130 4.94 -5.92 5.82
C VAL A 130 3.48 -5.91 6.31
N GLY A 131 2.90 -4.74 6.52
CA GLY A 131 1.53 -4.52 6.98
C GLY A 131 1.24 -5.01 8.40
N TYR A 132 2.28 -5.36 9.17
CA TYR A 132 2.13 -5.92 10.52
C TYR A 132 1.90 -4.79 11.53
N GLY A 133 0.96 -4.97 12.45
CA GLY A 133 0.60 -3.95 13.43
C GLY A 133 -0.17 -2.75 12.87
N HIS A 134 -0.52 -2.76 11.58
CA HIS A 134 -1.27 -1.70 10.91
C HIS A 134 -2.67 -2.19 10.54
N GLY A 135 -3.69 -1.40 10.87
CA GLY A 135 -5.07 -1.79 10.66
C GLY A 135 -6.01 -0.66 10.29
N VAL A 136 -7.11 -1.04 9.63
CA VAL A 136 -8.25 -0.18 9.33
C VAL A 136 -9.50 -0.77 9.97
N LEU A 137 -10.20 0.03 10.78
CA LEU A 137 -11.46 -0.34 11.42
C LEU A 137 -12.62 0.42 10.77
N ILE A 138 -13.52 -0.28 10.08
CA ILE A 138 -14.71 0.31 9.47
C ILE A 138 -15.91 0.08 10.39
N CYS A 139 -16.47 1.16 10.95
CA CYS A 139 -17.49 1.06 11.99
C CYS A 139 -18.52 2.21 12.01
N GLY A 140 -19.45 2.16 12.96
CA GLY A 140 -20.45 3.21 13.23
C GLY A 140 -21.88 2.90 12.75
N SER A 141 -22.05 1.96 11.81
CA SER A 141 -23.37 1.51 11.36
C SER A 141 -23.29 0.15 10.66
N PHE A 142 -24.35 -0.65 10.81
CA PHE A 142 -24.52 -1.88 10.03
C PHE A 142 -24.53 -1.62 8.52
N THR A 143 -25.09 -0.49 8.08
CA THR A 143 -25.11 -0.13 6.67
C THR A 143 -23.68 0.10 6.18
N THR A 144 -22.87 0.85 6.95
CA THR A 144 -21.46 1.08 6.64
C THR A 144 -20.67 -0.22 6.55
N ALA A 145 -20.83 -1.11 7.54
CA ALA A 145 -20.20 -2.43 7.51
C ALA A 145 -20.68 -3.28 6.32
N GLY A 146 -21.98 -3.24 6.00
CA GLY A 146 -22.55 -3.95 4.85
C GLY A 146 -22.02 -3.45 3.51
N ASP A 147 -21.98 -2.13 3.32
CA ASP A 147 -21.48 -1.49 2.10
C ASP A 147 -19.99 -1.81 1.92
N ALA A 148 -19.18 -1.64 2.97
CA ALA A 148 -17.75 -1.98 2.94
C ALA A 148 -17.52 -3.47 2.67
N ARG A 149 -18.32 -4.35 3.27
CA ARG A 149 -18.25 -5.80 3.01
C ARG A 149 -18.47 -6.11 1.54
N LEU A 150 -19.48 -5.51 0.90
CA LEU A 150 -19.76 -5.73 -0.52
C LEU A 150 -18.63 -5.23 -1.44
N MET A 151 -17.91 -4.18 -1.02
CA MET A 151 -16.78 -3.63 -1.76
C MET A 151 -15.50 -4.45 -1.58
N LEU A 152 -15.26 -4.97 -0.37
CA LEU A 152 -14.00 -5.61 0.01
C LEU A 152 -14.03 -7.15 -0.10
N GLU A 153 -15.22 -7.76 -0.14
CA GLU A 153 -15.36 -9.21 -0.29
C GLU A 153 -14.78 -9.67 -1.64
N GLU A 154 -13.68 -10.41 -1.57
CA GLU A 154 -13.00 -10.95 -2.75
C GLU A 154 -13.92 -11.93 -3.48
N LYS A 155 -14.39 -11.53 -4.66
CA LYS A 155 -15.00 -12.47 -5.60
C LYS A 155 -13.88 -13.25 -6.26
N VAL A 156 -13.64 -14.47 -5.78
CA VAL A 156 -12.78 -15.43 -6.49
C VAL A 156 -13.28 -15.55 -7.92
N ASN A 157 -12.45 -15.13 -8.90
CA ASN A 157 -12.77 -15.27 -10.31
C ASN A 157 -13.14 -16.74 -10.56
N PRO A 158 -14.31 -17.06 -11.16
CA PRO A 158 -14.74 -18.43 -11.41
C PRO A 158 -13.68 -19.29 -12.11
N ASP A 159 -12.73 -18.69 -12.82
CA ASP A 159 -11.61 -19.38 -13.46
C ASP A 159 -10.55 -19.93 -12.49
N LEU A 160 -10.45 -19.40 -11.28
CA LEU A 160 -9.56 -19.92 -10.22
C LEU A 160 -10.11 -21.21 -9.58
N LYS A 161 -11.41 -21.49 -9.73
CA LYS A 161 -12.04 -22.75 -9.28
C LYS A 161 -11.79 -23.92 -10.24
N LYS A 162 -11.30 -23.63 -11.45
CA LYS A 162 -10.94 -24.66 -12.43
C LYS A 162 -9.53 -25.21 -12.14
N PRO A 163 -9.27 -26.50 -12.38
CA PRO A 163 -7.93 -27.06 -12.25
C PRO A 163 -6.92 -26.29 -13.11
N LYS A 164 -5.64 -26.27 -12.72
CA LYS A 164 -4.56 -25.51 -13.41
C LYS A 164 -4.49 -25.78 -14.93
N ALA A 165 -4.96 -26.95 -15.37
CA ALA A 165 -5.04 -27.35 -16.78
C ALA A 165 -6.18 -26.68 -17.58
N GLU A 166 -7.24 -26.20 -16.92
CA GLU A 166 -8.37 -25.49 -17.52
C GLU A 166 -8.33 -23.97 -17.28
N ARG A 167 -7.33 -23.50 -16.52
CA ARG A 167 -6.99 -22.08 -16.53
C ARG A 167 -6.45 -21.80 -17.91
N VAL A 168 -7.27 -21.11 -18.71
CA VAL A 168 -6.97 -20.62 -20.04
C VAL A 168 -5.54 -20.09 -20.00
N PHE A 169 -4.61 -20.81 -20.62
CA PHE A 169 -3.42 -20.15 -21.14
C PHE A 169 -4.01 -19.02 -21.96
N GLN A 170 -3.80 -17.76 -21.54
CA GLN A 170 -3.88 -16.70 -22.53
C GLN A 170 -2.92 -17.17 -23.60
N GLU A 171 -3.46 -17.60 -24.74
CA GLU A 171 -2.68 -17.82 -25.94
C GLU A 171 -1.87 -16.55 -26.05
N ALA A 172 -0.54 -16.68 -25.98
CA ALA A 172 0.34 -15.53 -26.10
C ALA A 172 -0.17 -14.81 -27.34
N VAL A 173 -0.71 -13.61 -27.17
CA VAL A 173 -1.13 -12.81 -28.31
C VAL A 173 0.18 -12.58 -29.04
N GLU A 174 0.40 -13.35 -30.11
CA GLU A 174 1.54 -13.10 -30.98
C GLU A 174 1.40 -11.63 -31.37
N PRO A 175 2.40 -10.79 -31.08
CA PRO A 175 2.30 -9.38 -31.42
C PRO A 175 1.94 -9.32 -32.90
N GLU A 176 0.87 -8.59 -33.24
CA GLU A 176 0.48 -8.44 -34.63
C GLU A 176 1.75 -8.04 -35.42
N PRO A 177 2.03 -8.69 -36.57
CA PRO A 177 3.15 -8.26 -37.38
C PRO A 177 2.96 -6.78 -37.66
N ARG A 178 3.96 -5.98 -37.25
CA ARG A 178 4.00 -4.54 -37.47
C ARG A 178 3.54 -4.30 -38.91
N LYS A 179 2.40 -3.63 -39.11
CA LYS A 179 1.95 -3.28 -40.45
C LYS A 179 3.09 -2.51 -41.10
N GLN A 180 3.48 -2.92 -42.30
CA GLN A 180 4.52 -2.25 -43.05
C GLN A 180 4.13 -0.78 -43.22
N GLU A 181 5.10 0.08 -42.87
CA GLU A 181 5.18 1.51 -43.13
C GLU A 181 4.14 2.35 -42.36
N ASP A 182 4.51 2.73 -41.14
CA ASP A 182 4.02 4.00 -40.59
C ASP A 182 4.49 5.11 -41.54
N GLU A 183 3.60 6.00 -41.95
CA GLU A 183 3.87 7.17 -42.82
C GLU A 183 4.90 8.16 -42.23
N ALA A 184 5.58 7.82 -41.14
CA ALA A 184 6.69 8.57 -40.58
C ALA A 184 8.04 8.25 -41.25
N ASP A 185 8.15 7.18 -42.03
CA ASP A 185 9.41 6.80 -42.73
C ASP A 185 9.60 7.48 -44.10
N ILE A 186 8.66 8.33 -44.53
CA ILE A 186 8.71 8.99 -45.86
C ILE A 186 9.33 10.39 -45.87
N ASP A 187 9.98 10.86 -44.80
CA ASP A 187 10.57 12.21 -44.83
C ASP A 187 11.91 12.40 -44.09
N PHE A 188 12.85 11.47 -44.24
CA PHE A 188 14.22 11.72 -43.77
C PHE A 188 15.06 12.51 -44.79
N GLU A 189 14.72 12.47 -46.08
CA GLU A 189 15.50 13.15 -47.13
C GLU A 189 15.07 14.59 -47.43
N SER A 190 13.89 15.05 -47.00
CA SER A 190 13.43 16.44 -47.26
C SER A 190 13.51 17.38 -46.06
N ASP A 191 13.68 16.86 -44.84
CA ASP A 191 13.88 17.64 -43.61
C ASP A 191 15.37 18.01 -43.37
N ALA A 192 16.26 17.64 -44.29
CA ALA A 192 17.65 18.08 -44.28
C ALA A 192 17.70 19.59 -44.56
N ASN A 193 18.00 20.38 -43.52
CA ASN A 193 18.25 21.80 -43.65
C ASN A 193 19.36 22.05 -44.69
N PRO A 194 19.08 22.71 -45.83
CA PRO A 194 20.03 22.86 -46.92
C PRO A 194 21.27 23.71 -46.56
N ASP A 195 21.25 24.36 -45.39
CA ASP A 195 22.37 25.13 -44.84
C ASP A 195 23.39 24.30 -44.04
N PHE A 196 23.25 22.97 -43.97
CA PHE A 196 24.21 22.12 -43.27
C PHE A 196 25.48 21.87 -44.10
N ASP A 197 26.54 22.66 -43.87
CA ASP A 197 27.87 22.43 -44.46
C ASP A 197 28.69 21.49 -43.57
N ILE A 198 29.04 20.32 -44.11
CA ILE A 198 29.81 19.28 -43.41
C ILE A 198 31.26 19.71 -43.09
N ASN A 199 31.71 20.84 -43.65
CA ASN A 199 33.06 21.38 -43.44
C ASN A 199 33.15 22.38 -42.27
N ASP A 200 32.07 22.65 -41.53
CA ASP A 200 32.09 23.51 -40.33
C ASP A 200 32.53 22.73 -39.05
N PHE A 201 32.79 21.42 -39.16
CA PHE A 201 33.37 20.65 -38.06
C PHE A 201 34.89 20.88 -38.02
N GLY A 202 35.31 21.95 -37.34
CA GLY A 202 36.69 22.18 -36.97
C GLY A 202 37.32 20.93 -36.36
N SER A 203 38.45 20.50 -36.92
CA SER A 203 39.28 19.35 -36.56
C SER A 203 39.22 18.95 -35.08
N VAL A 204 38.43 17.91 -34.76
CA VAL A 204 38.55 17.17 -33.51
C VAL A 204 38.67 15.70 -33.86
N GLY A 205 39.91 15.25 -34.07
CA GLY A 205 40.26 13.84 -34.14
C GLY A 205 41.32 13.55 -33.09
N PRO A 206 41.22 12.46 -32.32
CA PRO A 206 42.37 11.72 -31.84
C PRO A 206 42.83 10.76 -32.94
N ASP A 207 44.11 10.77 -33.27
CA ASP A 207 44.74 9.84 -34.20
C ASP A 207 44.70 8.42 -33.63
N ASP A 208 43.93 7.52 -34.25
CA ASP A 208 43.99 6.08 -34.01
C ASP A 208 44.93 5.44 -35.04
N ASP A 209 46.23 5.41 -34.73
CA ASP A 209 47.16 4.47 -35.36
C ASP A 209 46.98 3.09 -34.72
N VAL A 210 46.40 2.22 -35.53
CA VAL A 210 46.25 0.78 -35.33
C VAL A 210 47.64 0.14 -35.37
N ASP A 211 48.06 -0.60 -34.33
CA ASP A 211 48.80 -1.83 -34.62
C ASP A 211 48.73 -2.91 -33.55
N SER A 212 48.81 -4.13 -34.07
CA SER A 212 48.41 -5.38 -33.44
C SER A 212 49.54 -6.07 -32.67
N ALA A 213 49.13 -6.82 -31.65
CA ALA A 213 49.62 -8.14 -31.24
C ALA A 213 51.12 -8.47 -31.12
N ASP A 214 51.39 -9.13 -29.99
CA ASP A 214 52.38 -10.18 -29.74
C ASP A 214 53.88 -9.84 -29.66
N GLY A 215 54.45 -10.24 -28.52
CA GLY A 215 55.66 -11.04 -28.54
C GLY A 215 56.80 -10.60 -27.62
N THR A 216 57.23 -11.56 -26.79
CA THR A 216 58.59 -11.71 -26.20
C THR A 216 58.96 -10.73 -25.10
N GLY A 217 59.13 -11.20 -23.85
CA GLY A 217 60.42 -11.67 -23.30
C GLY A 217 61.05 -10.50 -22.51
N ASP A 218 61.78 -10.62 -21.42
CA ASP A 218 62.32 -11.68 -20.59
C ASP A 218 62.83 -10.97 -19.31
N ALA A 219 62.98 -11.74 -18.23
CA ALA A 219 63.94 -11.58 -17.14
C ALA A 219 63.90 -10.41 -16.11
N ASP A 220 64.38 -10.84 -14.93
CA ASP A 220 64.96 -10.12 -13.79
C ASP A 220 64.07 -9.33 -12.82
N GLU A 221 64.31 -9.30 -11.52
CA GLU A 221 65.05 -10.12 -10.54
C GLU A 221 64.92 -9.33 -9.22
N THR A 222 65.11 -10.01 -8.08
CA THR A 222 65.44 -9.47 -6.74
C THR A 222 64.32 -8.74 -5.96
N ASP A 223 63.77 -9.31 -4.89
CA ASP A 223 64.32 -9.62 -3.55
C ASP A 223 64.25 -8.41 -2.58
N GLY A 224 63.73 -8.65 -1.37
CA GLY A 224 63.43 -7.58 -0.42
C GLY A 224 62.59 -8.00 0.78
N SER A 225 63.10 -8.99 1.52
CA SER A 225 62.82 -9.35 2.93
C SER A 225 62.18 -8.30 3.84
N GLY A 226 61.31 -8.73 4.77
CA GLY A 226 60.93 -7.89 5.93
C GLY A 226 59.86 -8.44 6.88
N ASN A 227 60.16 -9.55 7.56
CA ASN A 227 59.60 -10.04 8.84
C ASN A 227 59.45 -8.87 9.88
N VAL A 228 58.64 -8.84 10.95
CA VAL A 228 58.12 -9.88 11.87
C VAL A 228 57.18 -9.21 12.91
N GLU A 229 56.24 -9.97 13.47
CA GLU A 229 55.81 -10.07 14.91
C GLU A 229 55.59 -8.82 15.79
N SER A 230 54.75 -8.80 16.83
CA SER A 230 53.82 -9.78 17.43
C SER A 230 53.03 -9.10 18.57
N ASP A 231 52.00 -9.82 19.03
CA ASP A 231 51.53 -9.95 20.43
C ASP A 231 50.95 -8.75 21.18
N ALA A 232 50.06 -8.90 22.16
CA ALA A 232 49.10 -9.92 22.58
C ALA A 232 48.44 -9.37 23.87
N GLU A 233 47.38 -10.06 24.30
CA GLU A 233 46.83 -10.11 25.68
C GLU A 233 45.91 -8.96 26.14
N THR A 234 44.62 -9.21 26.37
CA THR A 234 43.97 -9.99 27.46
C THR A 234 43.91 -9.21 28.78
N SER A 235 42.70 -8.85 29.24
CA SER A 235 42.07 -9.49 30.41
C SER A 235 40.80 -8.77 30.89
N MET A 236 39.92 -9.60 31.43
CA MET A 236 38.70 -9.36 32.21
C MET A 236 38.88 -8.39 33.38
N ASN A 237 37.78 -7.75 33.83
CA ASN A 237 37.19 -8.02 35.15
C ASN A 237 35.93 -7.21 35.46
N ALA A 238 35.12 -7.84 36.32
CA ALA A 238 33.94 -7.39 37.09
C ALA A 238 32.56 -7.51 36.42
#